data_AF-A0A937YY21-F1
#
_entry.id   AF-A0A937YY21-F1
#
_cell.length_a   1.000
_cell.length_b   1.000
_cell.length_c   1.000
_cell.angle_alpha   90.00
_cell.angle_beta   90.00
_cell.angle_gamma   90.00
#
_symmetry.space_group_name_H-M   'P 1'
#
loop_
_entity.id
_entity.type
_entity.pdbx_description
1 polymer ?
#
loop_
_entity_poly.entity_id
_entity_poly.type
_entity_poly.pdbx_seq_one_letter_code
_entity_poly.pdbx_strand_id
1 'polypeptide(L)'
;MASATAKAPRREGLVRTNVVLDEALVQEAMRLTGIRTKREVIAEALRRLVGLREQEGALERLWGAAEWDGNLAEMRKRRVFDGSR
;
A
#
# COMPACT_ATOMS: atom_id res chain seq x y z
N MET A 1 -47.88 4.46 -19.18
CA MET A 1 -47.02 4.96 -18.09
C MET A 1 -45.79 4.08 -18.06
N ALA A 2 -44.64 4.61 -18.48
CA ALA A 2 -43.46 3.83 -18.82
C ALA A 2 -42.83 3.19 -17.56
N SER A 3 -42.66 1.87 -17.63
CA SER A 3 -41.99 1.05 -16.62
C SER A 3 -40.49 1.35 -16.65
N ALA A 4 -39.95 1.96 -15.60
CA ALA A 4 -38.52 2.16 -15.42
C ALA A 4 -37.93 0.89 -14.77
N THR A 5 -37.47 -0.05 -15.59
CA THR A 5 -36.61 -1.14 -15.12
C THR A 5 -35.26 -0.56 -14.74
N ALA A 6 -35.02 -0.38 -13.43
CA ALA A 6 -33.71 -0.07 -12.90
C ALA A 6 -32.72 -1.17 -13.32
N LYS A 7 -31.75 -0.79 -14.16
CA LYS A 7 -30.67 -1.68 -14.60
C LYS A 7 -29.84 -2.06 -13.37
N ALA A 8 -29.83 -3.35 -13.04
CA ALA A 8 -29.03 -3.91 -11.95
C ALA A 8 -27.56 -3.47 -12.05
N PRO A 9 -26.86 -3.24 -10.93
CA PRO A 9 -25.47 -2.80 -10.95
C PRO A 9 -24.62 -3.83 -11.71
N ARG A 10 -23.79 -3.34 -12.64
CA ARG A 10 -22.81 -4.18 -13.34
C ARG A 10 -22.00 -4.91 -12.26
N ARG A 11 -21.93 -6.25 -12.34
CA ARG A 11 -21.09 -7.07 -11.45
C ARG A 11 -19.74 -6.38 -11.29
N GLU A 12 -19.32 -6.12 -10.06
CA GLU A 12 -17.94 -5.72 -9.73
C GLU A 12 -17.03 -6.81 -10.31
N GLY A 13 -16.51 -6.54 -11.51
CA GLY A 13 -16.04 -7.57 -12.40
C GLY A 13 -14.54 -7.66 -12.33
N LEU A 14 -14.02 -8.78 -11.84
CA LEU A 14 -12.64 -9.17 -12.10
C LEU A 14 -12.35 -9.05 -13.60
N VAL A 15 -11.30 -8.30 -13.94
CA VAL A 15 -10.88 -8.07 -15.33
C VAL A 15 -9.82 -9.09 -15.72
N ARG A 16 -9.99 -9.72 -16.88
CA ARG A 16 -8.98 -10.57 -17.50
C ARG A 16 -8.12 -9.71 -18.42
N THR A 17 -6.81 -9.68 -18.17
CA THR A 17 -5.86 -8.91 -18.99
C THR A 17 -4.66 -9.78 -19.33
N ASN A 18 -4.13 -9.62 -20.55
CA ASN A 18 -2.87 -10.22 -20.98
C ASN A 18 -1.78 -9.16 -20.86
N VAL A 19 -0.77 -9.39 -20.04
CA VAL A 19 0.34 -8.47 -19.82
C VAL A 19 1.66 -9.24 -19.94
N VAL A 20 2.67 -8.57 -20.48
CA VAL A 20 4.05 -9.08 -20.50
C VAL A 20 4.70 -8.72 -19.17
N LEU A 21 5.37 -9.69 -18.55
CA LEU A 21 6.02 -9.53 -17.25
C LEU A 21 7.48 -9.94 -17.35
N ASP A 22 8.32 -9.29 -16.56
CA ASP A 22 9.68 -9.76 -16.32
C ASP A 22 9.63 -11.02 -15.45
N GLU A 23 10.08 -12.14 -15.99
CA GLU A 23 10.08 -13.44 -15.30
C GLU A 23 10.95 -13.40 -14.04
N ALA A 24 12.13 -12.78 -14.09
CA ALA A 24 13.05 -12.74 -12.97
C ALA A 24 12.44 -11.97 -11.79
N LEU A 25 11.79 -10.84 -12.08
CA LEU A 25 11.10 -10.05 -11.07
C LEU A 25 9.93 -10.81 -10.43
N VAL A 26 9.13 -11.50 -11.25
CA VAL A 26 7.98 -12.29 -10.74
C VAL A 26 8.47 -13.44 -9.88
N GLN A 27 9.52 -14.15 -10.29
CA GLN A 27 10.08 -15.26 -9.51
C GLN A 27 10.63 -14.77 -8.17
N GLU A 28 11.33 -13.63 -8.15
CA GLU A 28 11.83 -13.05 -6.91
C GLU A 28 10.68 -12.61 -6.00
N ALA A 29 9.64 -11.98 -6.55
CA ALA A 29 8.45 -11.63 -5.79
C ALA A 29 7.76 -12.87 -5.21
N MET A 30 7.63 -13.96 -5.98
CA MET A 30 7.09 -15.24 -5.50
C MET A 30 7.93 -15.82 -4.37
N ARG A 31 9.27 -15.80 -4.49
CA ARG A 31 10.20 -16.29 -3.47
C ARG A 31 10.10 -15.48 -2.17
N LEU A 32 10.03 -14.16 -2.26
CA LEU A 32 9.95 -13.26 -1.10
C LEU A 32 8.59 -13.29 -0.41
N THR A 33 7.50 -13.47 -1.16
CA THR A 33 6.13 -13.45 -0.63
C THR A 33 5.57 -14.82 -0.30
N GLY A 34 6.16 -15.90 -0.83
CA GLY A 34 5.63 -17.26 -0.75
C GLY A 34 4.40 -17.52 -1.64
N ILE A 35 4.01 -16.57 -2.49
CA ILE A 35 2.85 -16.69 -3.39
C ILE A 35 3.17 -17.66 -4.52
N ARG A 36 2.21 -18.54 -4.84
CA ARG A 36 2.41 -19.64 -5.79
C ARG A 36 2.06 -19.31 -7.24
N THR A 37 1.27 -18.27 -7.48
CA THR A 37 0.80 -17.94 -8.84
C THR A 37 1.13 -16.51 -9.25
N LYS A 38 1.54 -16.34 -10.51
CA LYS A 38 1.82 -15.01 -11.09
C LYS A 38 0.63 -14.05 -10.94
N ARG A 39 -0.60 -14.56 -11.13
CA ARG A 39 -1.84 -13.79 -10.97
C ARG A 39 -1.99 -13.23 -9.55
N GLU A 40 -1.71 -14.04 -8.54
CA GLU A 40 -1.82 -13.62 -7.13
C GLU A 40 -0.71 -12.63 -6.75
N VAL A 41 0.50 -12.80 -7.29
CA VAL A 41 1.59 -11.83 -7.12
C VAL A 41 1.17 -10.47 -7.66
N ILE A 42 0.60 -10.42 -8.88
CA ILE A 42 0.12 -9.17 -9.47
C ILE A 42 -1.00 -8.57 -8.63
N ALA A 43 -1.97 -9.38 -8.19
CA ALA A 43 -3.06 -8.90 -7.35
C ALA A 43 -2.57 -8.31 -6.03
N GLU A 44 -1.59 -8.96 -5.39
CA GLU A 44 -0.96 -8.47 -4.17
C GLU A 44 -0.14 -7.19 -4.41
N ALA A 45 0.64 -7.14 -5.49
CA ALA A 45 1.40 -5.96 -5.87
C ALA A 45 0.49 -4.75 -6.11
N LEU A 46 -0.65 -4.93 -6.78
CA LEU A 46 -1.64 -3.87 -7.00
C LEU A 46 -2.26 -3.38 -5.69
N ARG A 47 -2.63 -4.29 -4.78
CA ARG A 47 -3.15 -3.91 -3.45
C ARG A 47 -2.13 -3.09 -2.67
N ARG A 48 -0.88 -3.53 -2.64
CA ARG A 48 0.21 -2.81 -1.96
C ARG A 48 0.47 -1.44 -2.58
N LEU A 49 0.49 -1.35 -3.90
CA LEU A 49 0.68 -0.08 -4.59
C LEU A 49 -0.40 0.94 -4.20
N VAL A 50 -1.67 0.54 -4.24
CA VAL A 50 -2.77 1.44 -3.84
C VAL A 50 -2.63 1.86 -2.38
N GLY A 51 -2.41 0.90 -1.48
CA GLY A 51 -2.24 1.20 -0.05
C GLY A 51 -1.07 2.15 0.23
N LEU A 52 0.05 1.99 -0.47
CA LEU A 52 1.20 2.92 -0.35
C LEU A 52 0.83 4.33 -0.80
N ARG A 53 0.10 4.49 -1.91
CA ARG A 53 -0.33 5.82 -2.40
C ARG A 53 -1.33 6.49 -1.45
N GLU A 54 -2.24 5.71 -0.86
CA GLU A 54 -3.17 6.23 0.14
C GLU A 54 -2.44 6.72 1.40
N GLN A 55 -1.42 5.98 1.85
CA GLN A 55 -0.57 6.36 2.98
C GLN A 55 0.24 7.62 2.67
N GLU A 56 0.86 7.70 1.49
CA GLU A 56 1.58 8.90 1.04
C GLU A 56 0.67 10.13 1.04
N GLY A 57 -0.51 10.05 0.43
CA GLY A 57 -1.47 11.16 0.42
C GLY A 57 -2.01 11.52 1.81
N ALA A 58 -2.13 10.55 2.72
CA ALA A 58 -2.46 10.83 4.12
C ALA A 58 -1.32 11.58 4.83
N LEU A 59 -0.07 11.19 4.61
CA LEU A 59 1.10 11.83 5.19
C LEU A 59 1.28 13.26 4.67
N GLU A 60 1.09 13.48 3.38
CA GLU A 60 1.12 14.83 2.78
C GLU A 60 0.11 15.77 3.41
N ARG A 61 -1.10 15.28 3.77
CA ARG A 61 -2.11 16.08 4.48
C ARG A 61 -1.74 16.38 5.92
N LEU A 62 -0.93 15.53 6.56
CA LEU A 62 -0.46 15.73 7.93
C LEU A 62 0.74 16.68 7.97
N TRP A 63 1.56 16.72 6.92
CA TRP A 63 2.67 17.65 6.80
C TRP A 63 2.17 19.11 6.77
N GLY A 64 2.53 19.85 7.82
CA GLY A 64 2.11 21.24 8.02
C GLY A 64 0.75 21.43 8.72
N ALA A 65 -0.03 20.36 8.90
CA ALA A 65 -1.32 20.42 9.60
C ALA A 65 -1.17 20.20 11.12
N ALA A 66 -0.11 19.51 11.56
CA ALA A 66 0.19 19.31 12.96
C ALA A 66 1.38 20.19 13.39
N GLU A 67 1.14 21.13 14.31
CA GLU A 67 2.22 21.76 15.06
C GLU A 67 2.87 20.70 15.94
N TRP A 68 4.17 20.48 15.74
CA TRP A 68 4.93 19.61 16.61
C TRP A 68 5.33 20.38 17.87
N ASP A 69 4.65 20.12 18.98
CA ASP A 69 5.00 20.66 20.30
C ASP A 69 5.99 19.72 21.02
N GLY A 70 7.28 19.92 20.75
CA GLY A 70 8.35 19.15 21.37
C GLY A 70 9.69 19.88 21.34
N ASN A 71 10.62 19.49 22.22
CA ASN A 71 11.99 19.97 22.19
C ASN A 71 12.95 18.82 21.83
N LEU A 72 13.50 18.89 20.62
CA LEU A 72 14.30 17.81 20.04
C LEU A 72 15.62 17.61 20.81
N ALA A 73 16.18 18.70 21.33
CA ALA A 73 17.39 18.67 22.13
C ALA A 73 17.15 17.93 23.46
N GLU A 74 16.04 18.21 24.13
CA GLU A 74 15.68 17.53 25.40
C GLU A 74 15.42 16.04 25.21
N MET A 75 14.74 15.63 24.13
CA MET A 75 14.48 14.21 23.85
C MET A 75 15.77 13.44 23.55
N ARG A 76 16.77 14.08 22.95
CA ARG A 76 18.07 13.47 22.66
C ARG A 76 18.95 13.32 23.92
N LYS A 77 18.82 14.22 24.89
CA LYS A 77 19.55 14.14 26.17
C LYS A 77 19.20 12.91 27.01
N ARG A 78 17.97 12.38 26.90
CA ARG A 78 17.55 11.16 27.62
C ARG A 78 18.14 9.86 27.05
N ARG A 79 18.77 9.91 25.88
CA ARG A 79 19.45 8.75 25.27
C ARG A 79 20.93 8.75 25.66
N VAL A 80 21.22 8.78 26.97
CA VAL A 80 22.53 8.34 27.42
C VAL A 80 22.49 6.82 27.37
N PHE A 81 23.11 6.24 26.35
CA PHE A 81 23.37 4.80 26.34
C PHE A 81 24.37 4.53 27.47
N ASP A 82 23.88 4.02 28.59
CA ASP A 82 24.72 3.49 29.66
C ASP A 82 25.30 2.16 29.16
N GLY A 83 26.50 2.25 28.58
CA GLY A 83 27.25 1.12 28.03
C GLY A 83 27.90 0.23 29.08
N SER A 84 27.34 0.12 30.29
CA SER A 84 27.86 -0.71 31.37
C SER A 84 27.06 -1.99 31.59
N ARG A 85 27.01 -2.88 30.58
CA ARG A 85 26.72 -4.31 30.78
C ARG A 85 27.44 -5.18 29.77
#